data_AF-A0A329BIZ0-F1
#
_entry.id   AF-A0A329BIZ0-F1
#
_cell.length_a   1.000
_cell.length_b   1.000
_cell.length_c   1.000
_cell.angle_alpha   90.00
_cell.angle_beta   90.00
_cell.angle_gamma   90.00
#
_symmetry.space_group_name_H-M   'P 1'
#
loop_
_entity.id
_entity.type
_entity.pdbx_description
1 polymer ?
#
loop_
_entity_poly.entity_id
_entity_poly.type
_entity_poly.pdbx_seq_one_letter_code
_entity_poly.pdbx_strand_id
1 'polypeptide(L)'
;MTRKSKLLTAGGVVILAALTVFLLLAWNPAIDPIAPPAATSFDSQTRLAGARVVALGDCIVCHTAKGGKPFAGGLPLATPFGTIYATNITPDPETGIGNWSLDAFTRAVRHGVARDGHLLYPAFPYIHFTRMPDRDVAAAYAYLMTREPVHATAPANDLIFPLNFRPPLAFWNVLFLRPGEQQADASKDAQWNRGKLLVDGLGHCASCHSPLNAIGGEKLGHAFDGGVVDGWEAPPLNALGAAPKPWTQQQLVTYLRTGRAGEHGAAAGPMLPVTRDLATVPEEDVQAIATYILSIQKPQPALVNMAAQGATSPGAQRGALLFAASCAQCHGPAAPMQSIGERPTLAFSTAINATTPRNTAQMILSGNGWQGEDSMNYMPAFGEVYSDQQIADLASYVRAAYSQRGPWQNVEATVAKVRKENNAR
;
A
#
# COMPACT_ATOMS: atom_id res chain seq x y z
N MET A 1 41.46 13.06 -41.30
CA MET A 1 40.79 12.27 -40.24
C MET A 1 40.43 10.90 -40.77
N THR A 2 40.97 9.83 -40.19
CA THR A 2 40.63 8.45 -40.58
C THR A 2 39.17 8.14 -40.18
N ARG A 3 38.53 7.17 -40.84
CA ARG A 3 37.14 6.74 -40.52
C ARG A 3 36.98 6.40 -39.02
N LYS A 4 38.04 5.86 -38.39
CA LYS A 4 38.14 5.63 -36.94
C LYS A 4 38.11 6.92 -36.13
N SER A 5 38.82 7.98 -36.54
CA SER A 5 38.82 9.25 -35.80
C SER A 5 37.46 9.97 -35.89
N LYS A 6 36.74 9.85 -37.02
CA LYS A 6 35.36 10.38 -37.16
C LYS A 6 34.35 9.62 -36.29
N LEU A 7 34.48 8.30 -36.17
CA LEU A 7 33.63 7.47 -35.31
C LEU A 7 33.88 7.74 -33.82
N LEU A 8 35.14 7.93 -33.42
CA LEU A 8 35.51 8.29 -32.04
C LEU A 8 35.00 9.69 -31.66
N THR A 9 35.12 10.68 -32.55
CA THR A 9 34.57 12.02 -32.30
C THR A 9 33.04 12.02 -32.25
N ALA A 10 32.37 11.26 -33.14
CA ALA A 10 30.92 11.13 -33.12
C ALA A 10 30.43 10.44 -31.84
N GLY A 11 31.10 9.38 -31.39
CA GLY A 11 30.81 8.71 -30.12
C GLY A 11 31.00 9.65 -28.91
N GLY A 12 32.08 10.44 -28.90
CA GLY A 12 32.34 11.42 -27.85
C GLY A 12 31.24 12.50 -27.76
N VAL A 13 30.77 13.02 -28.90
CA VAL A 13 29.68 14.01 -28.95
C VAL A 13 28.37 13.42 -28.42
N VAL A 14 28.03 12.19 -28.79
CA VAL A 14 26.81 11.51 -28.30
C VAL A 14 26.87 11.29 -26.79
N ILE A 15 28.02 10.85 -26.26
CA ILE A 15 28.20 10.66 -24.81
C ILE A 15 28.08 12.00 -24.08
N LEU A 16 28.72 13.06 -24.58
CA LEU A 16 28.63 14.38 -23.98
C LEU A 16 27.18 14.89 -23.97
N ALA A 17 26.46 14.75 -25.08
CA ALA A 17 25.06 15.14 -25.17
C ALA A 17 24.18 14.35 -24.18
N ALA A 18 24.37 13.04 -24.08
CA ALA A 18 23.65 12.19 -23.13
C ALA A 18 23.94 12.57 -21.67
N LEU A 19 25.20 12.86 -21.33
CA LEU A 19 25.60 13.32 -20.00
C LEU A 19 25.00 14.69 -19.68
N THR A 20 25.00 15.62 -20.63
CA THR A 20 24.37 16.94 -20.46
C THR A 20 22.88 16.80 -20.22
N VAL A 21 22.16 15.98 -21.00
CA VAL A 21 20.73 15.73 -20.77
C VAL A 21 20.49 15.08 -19.41
N PHE A 22 21.32 14.11 -19.02
CA PHE A 22 21.21 13.47 -17.71
C PHE A 22 21.40 14.48 -16.56
N LEU A 23 22.42 15.33 -16.64
CA LEU A 23 22.67 16.37 -15.64
C LEU A 23 21.52 17.37 -15.57
N LEU A 24 20.95 17.77 -16.72
CA LEU A 24 19.80 18.66 -16.78
C LEU A 24 18.54 18.04 -16.16
N LEU A 25 18.32 16.73 -16.36
CA LEU A 25 17.18 16.03 -15.76
C LEU A 25 17.35 15.78 -14.26
N ALA A 26 18.59 15.55 -13.81
CA ALA A 26 18.88 15.26 -12.42
C ALA A 26 19.03 16.52 -11.55
N TRP A 27 19.35 17.66 -12.16
CA TRP A 27 19.57 18.91 -11.43
C TRP A 27 18.26 19.66 -11.21
N ASN A 28 17.97 19.96 -9.94
CA ASN A 28 16.87 20.82 -9.54
C ASN A 28 17.41 21.87 -8.56
N PRO A 29 17.10 23.17 -8.74
CA PRO A 29 17.56 24.20 -7.82
C PRO A 29 16.90 24.05 -6.44
N ALA A 30 17.63 24.42 -5.39
CA ALA A 30 17.05 24.55 -4.06
C ALA A 30 16.02 25.70 -4.06
N ILE A 31 14.94 25.52 -3.29
CA ILE A 31 14.00 26.59 -2.93
C ILE A 31 14.43 27.12 -1.57
N ASP A 32 14.59 28.43 -1.46
CA ASP A 32 15.03 29.07 -0.23
C ASP A 32 14.07 28.75 0.93
N PRO A 33 14.61 28.51 2.14
CA PRO A 33 13.78 28.25 3.31
C PRO A 33 12.96 29.50 3.66
N ILE A 34 11.73 29.28 4.14
CA ILE A 34 10.90 30.34 4.72
C ILE A 34 10.88 30.23 6.24
N ALA A 35 10.52 31.31 6.93
CA ALA A 35 10.12 31.18 8.33
C ALA A 35 8.83 30.33 8.41
N PRO A 36 8.69 29.45 9.41
CA PRO A 36 7.48 28.64 9.56
C PRO A 36 6.23 29.52 9.64
N PRO A 37 5.20 29.28 8.81
CA PRO A 37 3.94 30.00 8.90
C PRO A 37 3.30 29.76 10.27
N ALA A 38 2.72 30.81 10.85
CA ALA A 38 1.99 30.68 12.10
C ALA A 38 0.77 29.76 11.90
N ALA A 39 0.53 28.82 12.82
CA ALA A 39 -0.62 27.91 12.70
C ALA A 39 -1.97 28.64 12.60
N THR A 40 -2.05 29.87 13.14
CA THR A 40 -3.22 30.76 13.06
C THR A 40 -3.43 31.41 11.69
N SER A 41 -2.46 31.35 10.77
CA SER A 41 -2.61 31.87 9.41
C SER A 41 -3.47 30.98 8.51
N PHE A 42 -3.77 29.76 8.94
CA PHE A 42 -4.62 28.82 8.22
C PHE A 42 -6.02 28.78 8.84
N ASP A 43 -7.03 29.12 8.05
CA ASP A 43 -8.42 29.08 8.49
C ASP A 43 -8.88 27.64 8.81
N SER A 44 -9.97 27.51 9.57
CA SER A 44 -10.46 26.21 10.01
C SER A 44 -10.95 25.33 8.85
N GLN A 45 -11.54 25.89 7.80
CA GLN A 45 -12.05 25.12 6.67
C GLN A 45 -10.91 24.50 5.87
N THR A 46 -9.86 25.26 5.60
CA THR A 46 -8.66 24.77 4.92
C THR A 46 -7.98 23.66 5.74
N ARG A 47 -7.89 23.81 7.07
CA ARG A 47 -7.34 22.77 7.95
C ARG A 47 -8.18 21.49 7.98
N LEU A 48 -9.52 21.60 7.97
CA LEU A 48 -10.42 20.45 7.91
C LEU A 48 -10.33 19.73 6.55
N ALA A 49 -10.28 20.48 5.46
CA ALA A 49 -10.03 19.93 4.13
C ALA A 49 -8.68 19.21 4.08
N GLY A 50 -7.65 19.80 4.68
CA GLY A 50 -6.33 19.21 4.77
C GLY A 50 -6.28 17.93 5.60
N ALA A 51 -7.00 17.88 6.72
CA ALA A 51 -7.14 16.66 7.51
C ALA A 51 -7.74 15.52 6.69
N ARG A 52 -8.79 15.80 5.90
CA ARG A 52 -9.41 14.84 4.97
C ARG A 52 -8.42 14.38 3.90
N VAL A 53 -7.66 15.29 3.29
CA VAL A 53 -6.65 14.95 2.27
C VAL A 53 -5.53 14.09 2.83
N VAL A 54 -5.02 14.42 4.02
CA VAL A 54 -3.95 13.67 4.69
C VAL A 54 -4.40 12.27 5.11
N ALA A 55 -5.67 12.12 5.53
CA ALA A 55 -6.26 10.81 5.81
C ALA A 55 -6.48 10.00 4.52
N LEU A 56 -7.01 10.60 3.45
CA LEU A 56 -7.17 9.92 2.15
C LEU A 56 -5.82 9.51 1.53
N GLY A 57 -4.76 10.28 1.80
CA GLY A 57 -3.39 10.01 1.37
C GLY A 57 -2.64 9.01 2.25
N ASP A 58 -3.24 8.55 3.35
CA ASP A 58 -2.65 7.63 4.33
C ASP A 58 -1.29 8.12 4.88
N CYS A 59 -1.08 9.44 4.95
CA CYS A 59 0.26 9.99 5.21
C CYS A 59 0.77 9.61 6.61
N ILE A 60 -0.14 9.49 7.59
CA ILE A 60 0.22 9.15 8.97
C ILE A 60 0.80 7.74 9.08
N VAL A 61 0.35 6.82 8.22
CA VAL A 61 0.79 5.41 8.21
C VAL A 61 2.25 5.32 7.82
N CYS A 62 2.67 6.06 6.80
CA CYS A 62 4.07 6.10 6.39
C CYS A 62 4.92 6.98 7.32
N HIS A 63 4.42 8.14 7.73
CA HIS A 63 5.21 9.13 8.46
C HIS A 63 5.16 8.97 9.98
N THR A 64 4.89 7.77 10.51
CA THR A 64 4.89 7.51 11.96
C THR A 64 5.56 6.17 12.25
N ALA A 65 6.70 6.19 12.94
CA ALA A 65 7.34 4.96 13.43
C ALA A 65 6.47 4.24 14.49
N LYS A 66 6.69 2.94 14.67
CA LYS A 66 6.04 2.17 15.75
C LYS A 66 6.39 2.76 17.12
N GLY A 67 5.38 3.21 17.87
CA GLY A 67 5.56 3.91 19.15
C GLY A 67 6.11 5.33 19.03
N GLY A 68 6.25 5.85 17.81
CA GLY A 68 6.67 7.22 17.52
C GLY A 68 5.54 8.24 17.63
N LYS A 69 5.89 9.52 17.54
CA LYS A 69 4.92 10.61 17.48
C LYS A 69 4.31 10.73 16.07
N PRO A 70 3.03 11.09 15.93
CA PRO A 70 2.39 11.26 14.62
C PRO A 70 3.20 12.17 13.68
N PHE A 71 3.36 11.76 12.43
CA PHE A 71 4.03 12.50 11.36
C PHE A 71 5.55 12.75 11.54
N ALA A 72 6.16 12.26 12.63
CA ALA A 72 7.57 12.47 12.94
C ALA A 72 8.55 11.60 12.12
N GLY A 73 8.04 10.79 11.20
CA GLY A 73 8.84 9.90 10.36
C GLY A 73 9.42 8.70 11.11
N GLY A 74 10.49 8.14 10.54
CA GLY A 74 11.28 7.04 11.11
C GLY A 74 10.75 5.64 10.85
N LEU A 75 9.61 5.48 10.17
CA LEU A 75 9.12 4.15 9.78
C LEU A 75 10.07 3.52 8.75
N PRO A 76 10.56 2.28 8.99
CA PRO A 76 11.32 1.53 7.99
C PRO A 76 10.38 0.93 6.94
N LEU A 77 10.68 1.19 5.68
CA LEU A 77 10.05 0.60 4.50
C LEU A 77 11.06 -0.38 3.87
N ALA A 78 10.85 -1.67 4.16
CA ALA A 78 11.69 -2.73 3.63
C ALA A 78 11.38 -2.98 2.14
N THR A 79 12.35 -2.73 1.27
CA THR A 79 12.25 -2.96 -0.18
C THR A 79 13.19 -4.08 -0.61
N PRO A 80 13.03 -4.65 -1.82
CA PRO A 80 14.01 -5.56 -2.41
C PRO A 80 15.42 -4.95 -2.58
N PHE A 81 15.54 -3.63 -2.45
CA PHE A 81 16.77 -2.86 -2.69
C PHE A 81 17.43 -2.36 -1.40
N GLY A 82 16.87 -2.71 -0.24
CA GLY A 82 17.26 -2.19 1.08
C GLY A 82 16.12 -1.44 1.75
N THR A 83 16.44 -0.70 2.81
CA THR A 83 15.45 -0.03 3.66
C THR A 83 15.43 1.46 3.41
N ILE A 84 14.24 2.01 3.17
CA ILE A 84 13.99 3.44 3.10
C ILE A 84 13.31 3.87 4.40
N TYR A 85 13.68 5.01 4.97
CA TYR A 85 13.03 5.54 6.15
C TYR A 85 12.15 6.73 5.79
N ALA A 86 10.90 6.73 6.27
CA ALA A 86 10.00 7.86 6.09
C ALA A 86 10.54 9.10 6.82
N THR A 87 10.43 10.27 6.19
CA THR A 87 10.93 11.52 6.76
C THR A 87 9.95 12.13 7.77
N ASN A 88 10.42 13.05 8.59
CA ASN A 88 9.53 13.87 9.43
C ASN A 88 8.83 14.93 8.58
N ILE A 89 7.50 15.01 8.67
CA ILE A 89 6.66 15.99 7.95
C ILE A 89 5.88 16.90 8.90
N THR A 90 6.28 16.98 10.16
CA THR A 90 5.79 17.98 11.13
C THR A 90 6.34 19.37 10.80
N PRO A 91 5.77 20.47 11.35
CA PRO A 91 6.27 21.82 11.12
C PRO A 91 7.56 22.14 11.89
N ASP A 92 8.30 21.15 12.37
CA ASP A 92 9.62 21.36 12.96
C ASP A 92 10.58 21.97 11.91
N PRO A 93 11.24 23.11 12.20
CA PRO A 93 12.05 23.83 11.22
C PRO A 93 13.38 23.15 10.90
N GLU A 94 13.90 22.31 11.80
CA GLU A 94 15.23 21.70 11.66
C GLU A 94 15.17 20.31 11.03
N THR A 95 14.20 19.50 11.44
CA THR A 95 14.09 18.08 11.07
C THR A 95 12.84 17.76 10.26
N GLY A 96 11.84 18.64 10.28
CA GLY A 96 10.57 18.50 9.55
C GLY A 96 10.47 19.39 8.31
N ILE A 97 9.24 19.74 7.95
CA ILE A 97 8.92 20.62 6.82
C ILE A 97 8.69 22.08 7.25
N GLY A 98 9.05 22.46 8.48
CA GLY A 98 8.76 23.78 9.05
C GLY A 98 9.21 24.96 8.18
N ASN A 99 10.37 24.81 7.55
CA ASN A 99 10.98 25.84 6.69
C ASN A 99 10.64 25.68 5.19
N TRP A 100 9.70 24.82 4.83
CA TRP A 100 9.31 24.58 3.44
C TRP A 100 8.18 25.54 3.07
N SER A 101 8.29 26.19 1.91
CA SER A 101 7.15 26.91 1.33
C SER A 101 6.12 25.95 0.76
N LEU A 102 4.90 26.45 0.49
CA LEU A 102 3.90 25.69 -0.26
C LEU A 102 4.44 25.23 -1.62
N ASP A 103 5.27 26.04 -2.29
CA ASP A 103 5.88 25.67 -3.57
C ASP A 103 6.86 24.51 -3.42
N ALA A 104 7.68 24.51 -2.35
CA ALA A 104 8.59 23.40 -2.05
C ALA A 104 7.82 22.12 -1.72
N PHE A 105 6.75 22.22 -0.92
CA PHE A 105 5.87 21.10 -0.60
C PHE A 105 5.20 20.55 -1.87
N THR A 106 4.60 21.43 -2.67
CA THR A 106 3.95 21.07 -3.95
C THR A 106 4.93 20.38 -4.88
N ARG A 107 6.17 20.89 -4.97
CA ARG A 107 7.20 20.30 -5.80
C ARG A 107 7.58 18.88 -5.34
N ALA A 108 7.69 18.66 -4.03
CA ALA A 108 7.94 17.32 -3.51
C ALA A 108 6.78 16.37 -3.84
N VAL A 109 5.55 16.77 -3.53
CA VAL A 109 4.34 15.96 -3.72
C VAL A 109 4.09 15.64 -5.20
N ARG A 110 4.28 16.60 -6.11
CA ARG A 110 3.96 16.44 -7.53
C ARG A 110 5.10 15.90 -8.39
N HIS A 111 6.34 16.15 -8.00
CA HIS A 111 7.52 15.89 -8.84
C HIS A 111 8.59 15.02 -8.18
N GLY A 112 8.43 14.67 -6.90
CA GLY A 112 9.43 13.88 -6.19
C GLY A 112 10.75 14.63 -6.03
N VAL A 113 10.72 15.95 -5.87
CA VAL A 113 11.92 16.78 -5.69
C VAL A 113 11.81 17.53 -4.35
N ALA A 114 12.72 17.24 -3.44
CA ALA A 114 12.78 17.88 -2.13
C ALA A 114 13.09 19.39 -2.22
N ARG A 115 12.90 20.12 -1.12
CA ARG A 115 13.19 21.57 -1.07
C ARG A 115 14.63 21.91 -1.49
N ASP A 116 15.61 21.13 -1.06
CA ASP A 116 17.03 21.32 -1.39
C ASP A 116 17.40 20.87 -2.82
N GLY A 117 16.46 20.31 -3.58
CA GLY A 117 16.64 19.89 -4.97
C GLY A 117 16.99 18.41 -5.16
N HIS A 118 17.20 17.62 -4.10
CA HIS A 118 17.45 16.18 -4.31
C HIS A 118 16.17 15.43 -4.70
N LEU A 119 16.34 14.38 -5.50
CA LEU A 119 15.24 13.50 -5.91
C LEU A 119 14.82 12.56 -4.77
N LEU A 120 13.52 12.49 -4.53
CA LEU A 120 12.89 11.60 -3.56
C LEU A 120 12.74 10.20 -4.16
N TYR A 121 12.91 9.18 -3.33
CA TYR A 121 12.67 7.80 -3.76
C TYR A 121 11.18 7.56 -4.02
N PRO A 122 10.81 6.75 -5.02
CA PRO A 122 9.42 6.52 -5.41
C PRO A 122 8.60 5.71 -4.39
N ALA A 123 9.22 5.27 -3.29
CA ALA A 123 8.48 4.84 -2.10
C ALA A 123 7.57 5.96 -1.56
N PHE A 124 7.93 7.23 -1.78
CA PHE A 124 6.99 8.33 -1.71
C PHE A 124 6.17 8.36 -3.01
N PRO A 125 4.84 8.14 -2.98
CA PRO A 125 4.04 7.89 -4.18
C PRO A 125 3.71 9.18 -4.97
N TYR A 126 4.71 10.03 -5.22
CA TYR A 126 4.55 11.29 -5.97
C TYR A 126 4.06 11.06 -7.40
N ILE A 127 4.30 9.88 -7.99
CA ILE A 127 3.75 9.52 -9.30
C ILE A 127 2.22 9.39 -9.28
N HIS A 128 1.60 9.21 -8.11
CA HIS A 128 0.16 9.24 -7.90
C HIS A 128 -0.30 10.62 -7.45
N PHE A 129 0.35 11.18 -6.43
CA PHE A 129 0.00 12.49 -5.87
C PHE A 129 0.10 13.65 -6.87
N THR A 130 0.89 13.51 -7.94
CA THR A 130 0.90 14.49 -9.03
C THR A 130 -0.49 14.76 -9.64
N ARG A 131 -1.45 13.84 -9.49
CA ARG A 131 -2.85 13.97 -9.92
C ARG A 131 -3.73 14.81 -9.00
N MET A 132 -3.29 15.12 -7.79
CA MET A 132 -4.05 15.93 -6.84
C MET A 132 -4.35 17.31 -7.44
N PRO A 133 -5.51 17.92 -7.13
CA PRO A 133 -5.73 19.32 -7.47
C PRO A 133 -4.93 20.23 -6.52
N ASP A 134 -4.54 21.43 -6.98
CA ASP A 134 -3.75 22.40 -6.21
C ASP A 134 -4.38 22.72 -4.85
N ARG A 135 -5.72 22.80 -4.79
CA ARG A 135 -6.46 23.02 -3.55
C ARG A 135 -6.22 21.93 -2.51
N ASP A 136 -6.09 20.67 -2.93
CA ASP A 136 -5.89 19.54 -2.02
C ASP A 136 -4.45 19.52 -1.53
N VAL A 137 -3.47 19.84 -2.39
CA VAL A 137 -2.06 19.99 -2.00
C VAL A 137 -1.88 21.13 -1.00
N ALA A 138 -2.50 22.29 -1.26
CA ALA A 138 -2.46 23.44 -0.36
C ALA A 138 -3.15 23.15 0.99
N ALA A 139 -4.28 22.45 0.97
CA ALA A 139 -4.97 22.04 2.19
C ALA A 139 -4.13 21.05 3.01
N ALA A 140 -3.52 20.05 2.38
CA ALA A 140 -2.62 19.10 3.06
C ALA A 140 -1.45 19.82 3.73
N TYR A 141 -0.80 20.75 3.01
CA TYR A 141 0.26 21.59 3.56
C TYR A 141 -0.23 22.37 4.78
N ALA A 142 -1.36 23.07 4.69
CA ALA A 142 -1.93 23.84 5.79
C ALA A 142 -2.21 22.96 7.03
N TYR A 143 -2.77 21.76 6.85
CA TYR A 143 -3.01 20.84 7.95
C TYR A 143 -1.71 20.36 8.61
N LEU A 144 -0.72 19.94 7.81
CA LEU A 144 0.58 19.50 8.30
C LEU A 144 1.32 20.62 9.06
N MET A 145 1.29 21.85 8.53
CA MET A 145 1.90 23.02 9.16
C MET A 145 1.24 23.44 10.49
N THR A 146 0.12 22.83 10.87
CA THR A 146 -0.56 23.06 12.15
C THR A 146 -0.45 21.91 13.13
N ARG A 147 0.30 20.85 12.79
CA ARG A 147 0.55 19.72 13.71
C ARG A 147 1.54 20.15 14.82
N GLU A 148 1.62 19.35 15.88
CA GLU A 148 2.67 19.51 16.89
C GLU A 148 4.04 19.37 16.20
N PRO A 149 4.93 20.38 16.30
CA PRO A 149 6.31 20.23 15.84
C PRO A 149 7.01 19.14 16.65
N VAL A 150 7.63 18.19 15.95
CA VAL A 150 8.43 17.14 16.60
C VAL A 150 9.84 17.21 16.04
N HIS A 151 10.82 17.47 16.90
CA HIS A 151 12.21 17.38 16.53
C HIS A 151 12.64 15.91 16.47
N ALA A 152 12.74 15.36 15.26
CA ALA A 152 13.08 13.96 15.02
C ALA A 152 13.72 13.79 13.64
N THR A 153 14.98 13.34 13.61
CA THR A 153 15.67 12.99 12.37
C THR A 153 15.48 11.50 12.09
N ALA A 154 14.91 11.18 10.93
CA ALA A 154 14.81 9.80 10.47
C ALA A 154 16.21 9.21 10.21
N PRO A 155 16.40 7.89 10.41
CA PRO A 155 17.63 7.22 10.01
C PRO A 155 17.92 7.43 8.52
N ALA A 156 19.20 7.38 8.14
CA ALA A 156 19.58 7.40 6.73
C ALA A 156 19.09 6.13 6.02
N ASN A 157 18.70 6.27 4.75
CA ASN A 157 18.33 5.11 3.93
C ASN A 157 19.51 4.14 3.80
N ASP A 158 19.22 2.86 3.96
CA ASP A 158 20.17 1.77 3.79
C ASP A 158 19.86 1.03 2.49
N LEU A 159 20.37 1.54 1.38
CA LEU A 159 20.13 1.02 0.04
C LEU A 159 21.40 0.44 -0.56
N ILE A 160 21.26 -0.63 -1.34
CA ILE A 160 22.38 -1.23 -2.06
C ILE A 160 22.93 -0.28 -3.12
N PHE A 161 24.26 -0.30 -3.34
CA PHE A 161 24.87 0.41 -4.46
C PHE A 161 24.40 -0.20 -5.80
N PRO A 162 24.07 0.60 -6.83
CA PRO A 162 24.14 2.07 -6.91
C PRO A 162 22.83 2.81 -6.53
N LEU A 163 21.83 2.15 -5.98
CA LEU A 163 20.52 2.73 -5.68
C LEU A 163 20.54 3.71 -4.49
N ASN A 164 21.59 3.69 -3.68
CA ASN A 164 21.88 4.74 -2.69
C ASN A 164 22.29 6.09 -3.32
N PHE A 165 22.61 6.12 -4.62
CA PHE A 165 22.88 7.34 -5.38
C PHE A 165 21.59 7.82 -6.07
N ARG A 166 21.14 9.05 -5.77
CA ARG A 166 19.84 9.59 -6.20
C ARG A 166 19.72 10.03 -7.67
N PRO A 167 20.74 10.57 -8.35
CA PRO A 167 20.59 11.07 -9.72
C PRO A 167 19.97 10.11 -10.76
N PRO A 168 20.21 8.78 -10.74
CA PRO A 168 19.52 7.82 -11.59
C PRO A 168 17.97 7.86 -11.49
N LEU A 169 17.41 8.37 -10.38
CA LEU A 169 15.97 8.58 -10.25
C LEU A 169 15.41 9.56 -11.28
N ALA A 170 16.25 10.43 -11.87
CA ALA A 170 15.82 11.34 -12.93
C ALA A 170 15.33 10.54 -14.15
N PHE A 171 16.04 9.47 -14.51
CA PHE A 171 15.65 8.57 -15.58
C PHE A 171 14.40 7.77 -15.20
N TRP A 172 14.32 7.31 -13.95
CA TRP A 172 13.12 6.64 -13.43
C TRP A 172 11.89 7.55 -13.56
N ASN A 173 12.01 8.85 -13.23
CA ASN A 173 10.94 9.83 -13.38
C ASN A 173 10.49 9.98 -14.84
N VAL A 174 11.42 10.00 -15.82
CA VAL A 174 11.05 10.03 -17.24
C VAL A 174 10.16 8.82 -17.60
N LEU A 175 10.47 7.64 -17.07
CA LEU A 175 9.72 6.42 -17.36
C LEU A 175 8.33 6.41 -16.71
N PHE A 176 8.20 6.82 -15.44
CA PHE A 176 7.00 6.56 -14.63
C PHE A 176 6.22 7.81 -14.20
N LEU A 177 6.87 8.96 -14.05
CA LEU A 177 6.19 10.19 -13.65
C LEU A 177 5.43 10.78 -14.84
N ARG A 178 4.14 11.03 -14.65
CA ARG A 178 3.27 11.74 -15.60
C ARG A 178 2.66 12.94 -14.88
N PRO A 179 3.34 14.10 -14.91
CA PRO A 179 2.90 15.26 -14.14
C PRO A 179 1.55 15.78 -14.59
N GLY A 180 0.75 16.23 -13.63
CA GLY A 180 -0.47 17.00 -13.89
C GLY A 180 -1.69 16.46 -13.18
N GLU A 181 -2.63 17.36 -12.93
CA GLU A 181 -3.89 17.06 -12.26
C GLU A 181 -4.74 16.08 -13.06
N GLN A 182 -5.42 15.18 -12.37
CA GLN A 182 -6.37 14.27 -12.98
C GLN A 182 -7.54 15.08 -13.57
N GLN A 183 -7.64 15.05 -14.90
CA GLN A 183 -8.78 15.64 -15.59
C GLN A 183 -10.02 14.76 -15.41
N ALA A 184 -11.17 15.42 -15.27
CA ALA A 184 -12.45 14.73 -15.22
C ALA A 184 -12.79 14.15 -16.60
N ASP A 185 -13.25 12.90 -16.62
CA ASP A 185 -13.84 12.27 -17.79
C ASP A 185 -15.27 12.77 -17.97
N ALA A 186 -15.52 13.53 -19.03
CA ALA A 186 -16.83 14.11 -19.34
C ALA A 186 -17.90 13.06 -19.67
N SER A 187 -17.52 11.80 -19.95
CA SER A 187 -18.45 10.69 -20.18
C SER A 187 -18.93 10.02 -18.88
N LYS A 188 -18.41 10.45 -17.73
CA LYS A 188 -18.66 9.85 -16.43
C LYS A 188 -19.27 10.88 -15.47
N ASP A 189 -20.05 10.39 -14.52
CA ASP A 189 -20.64 11.24 -13.49
C ASP A 189 -19.58 11.75 -12.48
N ALA A 190 -20.01 12.65 -11.59
CA ALA A 190 -19.13 13.25 -10.59
C ALA A 190 -18.61 12.23 -9.56
N GLN A 191 -19.41 11.22 -9.21
CA GLN A 191 -19.03 10.21 -8.21
C GLN A 191 -17.92 9.31 -8.75
N TRP A 192 -18.04 8.87 -10.00
CA TRP A 192 -17.02 8.08 -10.68
C TRP A 192 -15.72 8.88 -10.82
N ASN A 193 -15.80 10.15 -11.25
CA ASN A 193 -14.63 11.02 -11.38
C ASN A 193 -13.93 11.28 -10.04
N ARG A 194 -14.71 11.47 -8.96
CA ARG A 194 -14.18 11.55 -7.60
C ARG A 194 -13.47 10.26 -7.22
N GLY A 195 -14.09 9.10 -7.48
CA GLY A 195 -13.50 7.79 -7.21
C GLY A 195 -12.19 7.56 -7.94
N LYS A 196 -12.13 7.93 -9.23
CA LYS A 196 -10.90 7.85 -10.03
C LYS A 196 -9.78 8.71 -9.44
N LEU A 197 -10.08 9.97 -9.08
CA LEU A 197 -9.09 10.86 -8.46
C LEU A 197 -8.56 10.28 -7.13
N LEU A 198 -9.44 9.69 -6.32
CA LEU A 198 -9.06 9.08 -5.06
C LEU A 198 -8.23 7.81 -5.27
N VAL A 199 -8.61 6.92 -6.18
CA VAL A 199 -7.92 5.63 -6.38
C VAL A 199 -6.59 5.78 -7.12
N ASP A 200 -6.55 6.57 -8.19
CA ASP A 200 -5.33 6.74 -9.01
C ASP A 200 -4.38 7.80 -8.45
N GLY A 201 -4.90 8.71 -7.62
CA GLY A 201 -4.20 9.85 -7.04
C GLY A 201 -3.98 9.68 -5.54
N LEU A 202 -4.85 10.29 -4.74
CA LEU A 202 -4.66 10.44 -3.28
C LEU A 202 -4.44 9.11 -2.55
N GLY A 203 -5.29 8.12 -2.76
CA GLY A 203 -5.19 6.82 -2.13
C GLY A 203 -4.17 5.89 -2.77
N HIS A 204 -3.49 6.30 -3.85
CA HIS A 204 -2.39 5.60 -4.54
C HIS A 204 -2.57 4.08 -4.64
N CYS A 205 -3.81 3.60 -4.85
CA CYS A 205 -4.15 2.20 -4.60
C CYS A 205 -3.35 1.24 -5.49
N ALA A 206 -2.98 1.70 -6.69
CA ALA A 206 -2.16 0.98 -7.63
C ALA A 206 -0.74 0.66 -7.10
N SER A 207 -0.20 1.48 -6.18
CA SER A 207 1.13 1.26 -5.58
C SER A 207 1.20 -0.06 -4.79
N CYS A 208 0.07 -0.51 -4.24
CA CYS A 208 -0.04 -1.81 -3.57
C CYS A 208 -0.69 -2.89 -4.44
N HIS A 209 -1.70 -2.50 -5.22
CA HIS A 209 -2.52 -3.43 -5.98
C HIS A 209 -2.09 -3.63 -7.44
N SER A 210 -0.88 -3.23 -7.82
CA SER A 210 -0.29 -3.50 -9.14
C SER A 210 1.08 -4.18 -9.00
N PRO A 211 1.46 -5.06 -9.94
CA PRO A 211 2.75 -5.70 -9.89
C PRO A 211 3.85 -4.68 -10.23
N LEU A 212 4.95 -4.72 -9.48
CA LEU A 212 6.13 -3.90 -9.76
C LEU A 212 7.06 -4.63 -10.75
N ASN A 213 7.76 -3.86 -11.57
CA ASN A 213 8.84 -4.33 -12.44
C ASN A 213 10.18 -4.40 -11.67
N ALA A 214 11.24 -4.89 -12.35
CA ALA A 214 12.54 -5.10 -11.74
C ALA A 214 13.23 -3.82 -11.22
N ILE A 215 12.81 -2.63 -11.64
CA ILE A 215 13.32 -1.33 -11.18
C ILE A 215 12.34 -0.61 -10.24
N GLY A 216 11.39 -1.34 -9.67
CA GLY A 216 10.47 -0.83 -8.64
C GLY A 216 9.34 0.07 -9.14
N GLY A 217 9.15 0.20 -10.46
CA GLY A 217 8.00 0.91 -11.02
C GLY A 217 6.81 -0.01 -11.27
N GLU A 218 5.59 0.53 -11.30
CA GLU A 218 4.41 -0.23 -11.69
C GLU A 218 4.56 -0.81 -13.11
N LYS A 219 4.15 -2.07 -13.30
CA LYS A 219 4.26 -2.74 -14.59
C LYS A 219 3.18 -2.22 -15.55
N LEU A 220 3.61 -1.60 -16.65
CA LEU A 220 2.71 -1.04 -17.66
C LEU A 220 1.72 -2.10 -18.18
N GLY A 221 0.44 -1.72 -18.28
CA GLY A 221 -0.64 -2.60 -18.75
C GLY A 221 -1.21 -3.55 -17.68
N HIS A 222 -0.63 -3.58 -16.48
CA HIS A 222 -1.03 -4.46 -15.37
C HIS A 222 -1.58 -3.70 -14.17
N ALA A 223 -2.10 -2.50 -14.37
CA ALA A 223 -2.72 -1.72 -13.30
C ALA A 223 -3.83 -2.52 -12.63
N PHE A 224 -3.77 -2.59 -11.29
CA PHE A 224 -4.75 -3.27 -10.43
C PHE A 224 -4.79 -4.80 -10.54
N ASP A 225 -3.79 -5.44 -11.16
CA ASP A 225 -3.69 -6.92 -11.29
C ASP A 225 -3.24 -7.63 -9.98
N GLY A 226 -3.10 -6.89 -8.88
CA GLY A 226 -2.59 -7.38 -7.59
C GLY A 226 -1.09 -7.13 -7.44
N GLY A 227 -0.56 -7.33 -6.24
CA GLY A 227 0.84 -7.03 -5.93
C GLY A 227 1.32 -7.73 -4.66
N VAL A 228 2.59 -7.56 -4.32
CA VAL A 228 3.13 -7.97 -3.02
C VAL A 228 3.73 -6.75 -2.35
N VAL A 229 3.16 -6.36 -1.20
CA VAL A 229 3.63 -5.26 -0.37
C VAL A 229 3.78 -5.75 1.04
N ASP A 230 4.92 -5.45 1.63
CA ASP A 230 5.28 -5.89 2.97
C ASP A 230 5.14 -7.39 3.26
N GLY A 231 5.38 -8.22 2.24
CA GLY A 231 5.25 -9.67 2.35
C GLY A 231 3.78 -10.14 2.37
N TRP A 232 2.82 -9.25 2.19
CA TRP A 232 1.41 -9.55 1.97
C TRP A 232 1.08 -9.49 0.48
N GLU A 233 0.24 -10.39 0.00
CA GLU A 233 -0.29 -10.37 -1.36
C GLU A 233 -1.53 -9.45 -1.40
N ALA A 234 -1.41 -8.29 -2.03
CA ALA A 234 -2.53 -7.40 -2.28
C ALA A 234 -3.38 -7.99 -3.43
N PRO A 235 -4.67 -8.30 -3.21
CA PRO A 235 -5.51 -8.90 -4.23
C PRO A 235 -5.75 -7.95 -5.42
N PRO A 236 -6.01 -8.45 -6.63
CA PRO A 236 -6.38 -7.60 -7.76
C PRO A 236 -7.66 -6.80 -7.48
N LEU A 237 -7.63 -5.49 -7.70
CA LEU A 237 -8.82 -4.64 -7.59
C LEU A 237 -9.69 -4.69 -8.85
N ASN A 238 -9.15 -5.17 -9.97
CA ASN A 238 -9.85 -5.31 -11.24
C ASN A 238 -10.47 -6.71 -11.46
N ALA A 239 -10.52 -7.55 -10.43
CA ALA A 239 -11.06 -8.92 -10.50
C ALA A 239 -11.99 -9.27 -9.32
N LEU A 240 -12.55 -8.27 -8.64
CA LEU A 240 -13.51 -8.44 -7.54
C LEU A 240 -14.78 -9.18 -7.96
N GLY A 241 -15.19 -9.05 -9.23
CA GLY A 241 -16.33 -9.81 -9.78
C GLY A 241 -16.09 -11.33 -9.85
N ALA A 242 -14.84 -11.79 -9.75
CA ALA A 242 -14.45 -13.20 -9.82
C ALA A 242 -14.14 -13.82 -8.46
N ALA A 243 -14.40 -13.09 -7.36
CA ALA A 243 -14.36 -13.67 -6.02
C ALA A 243 -15.42 -14.80 -5.90
N PRO A 244 -15.26 -15.77 -4.98
CA PRO A 244 -16.23 -16.86 -4.78
C PRO A 244 -17.67 -16.36 -4.61
N LYS A 245 -17.82 -15.21 -3.95
CA LYS A 245 -19.00 -14.35 -3.99
C LYS A 245 -18.57 -13.05 -4.65
N PRO A 246 -19.22 -12.57 -5.72
CA PRO A 246 -18.88 -11.28 -6.32
C PRO A 246 -19.07 -10.14 -5.31
N TRP A 247 -18.12 -9.21 -5.24
CA TRP A 247 -18.24 -8.04 -4.37
C TRP A 247 -19.41 -7.14 -4.79
N THR A 248 -20.22 -6.74 -3.81
CA THR A 248 -21.17 -5.63 -4.00
C THR A 248 -20.55 -4.30 -3.59
N GLN A 249 -21.11 -3.20 -4.08
CA GLN A 249 -20.69 -1.85 -3.67
C GLN A 249 -20.82 -1.66 -2.17
N GLN A 250 -21.94 -2.10 -1.57
CA GLN A 250 -22.16 -2.00 -0.14
C GLN A 250 -21.11 -2.77 0.65
N GLN A 251 -20.78 -4.00 0.25
CA GLN A 251 -19.73 -4.78 0.91
C GLN A 251 -18.36 -4.12 0.82
N LEU A 252 -18.03 -3.53 -0.34
CA LEU A 252 -16.77 -2.83 -0.53
C LEU A 252 -16.70 -1.55 0.32
N VAL A 253 -17.78 -0.78 0.41
CA VAL A 253 -17.87 0.38 1.30
C VAL A 253 -17.72 -0.05 2.76
N THR A 254 -18.43 -1.09 3.20
CA THR A 254 -18.30 -1.63 4.56
C THR A 254 -16.86 -2.07 4.83
N TYR A 255 -16.22 -2.79 3.90
CA TYR A 255 -14.83 -3.21 4.06
C TYR A 255 -13.87 -2.04 4.18
N LEU A 256 -14.01 -1.02 3.33
CA LEU A 256 -13.12 0.14 3.35
C LEU A 256 -13.32 1.01 4.61
N ARG A 257 -14.52 1.03 5.20
CA ARG A 257 -14.82 1.78 6.43
C ARG A 257 -14.52 1.01 7.72
N THR A 258 -14.61 -0.32 7.70
CA THR A 258 -14.57 -1.13 8.93
C THR A 258 -13.43 -2.14 8.93
N GLY A 259 -12.76 -2.31 7.79
CA GLY A 259 -11.81 -3.38 7.54
C GLY A 259 -12.44 -4.77 7.48
N ARG A 260 -13.76 -4.92 7.30
CA ARG A 260 -14.43 -6.22 7.30
C ARG A 260 -15.51 -6.31 6.24
N ALA A 261 -15.62 -7.49 5.63
CA ALA A 261 -16.79 -7.88 4.86
C ALA A 261 -17.07 -9.37 5.06
N GLY A 262 -18.31 -9.68 5.46
CA GLY A 262 -18.72 -11.02 5.88
C GLY A 262 -18.35 -12.13 4.89
N GLU A 263 -18.47 -11.86 3.59
CA GLU A 263 -18.19 -12.82 2.52
C GLU A 263 -16.79 -12.67 1.89
N HIS A 264 -15.92 -11.83 2.43
CA HIS A 264 -14.64 -11.54 1.76
C HIS A 264 -13.42 -11.52 2.66
N GLY A 265 -13.61 -11.39 3.98
CA GLY A 265 -12.52 -11.40 4.94
C GLY A 265 -12.39 -10.09 5.73
N ALA A 266 -11.30 -10.02 6.46
CA ALA A 266 -10.91 -8.86 7.27
C ALA A 266 -9.58 -8.31 6.75
N ALA A 267 -9.43 -6.99 6.80
CA ALA A 267 -8.19 -6.31 6.53
C ALA A 267 -7.11 -6.78 7.51
N ALA A 268 -5.90 -6.95 6.99
CA ALA A 268 -4.72 -7.37 7.73
C ALA A 268 -3.48 -6.77 7.07
N GLY A 269 -2.35 -6.81 7.79
CA GLY A 269 -1.09 -6.28 7.28
C GLY A 269 -1.23 -4.80 6.86
N PRO A 270 -0.67 -4.40 5.70
CA PRO A 270 -0.70 -3.02 5.21
C PRO A 270 -2.10 -2.47 4.93
N MET A 271 -3.09 -3.31 4.64
CA MET A 271 -4.43 -2.82 4.33
C MET A 271 -5.23 -2.42 5.59
N LEU A 272 -4.87 -2.97 6.75
CA LEU A 272 -5.57 -2.66 8.01
C LEU A 272 -5.52 -1.16 8.37
N PRO A 273 -4.35 -0.49 8.42
CA PRO A 273 -4.31 0.93 8.71
C PRO A 273 -5.02 1.78 7.63
N VAL A 274 -4.93 1.41 6.35
CA VAL A 274 -5.68 2.08 5.26
C VAL A 274 -7.18 2.10 5.55
N THR A 275 -7.76 0.98 5.98
CA THR A 275 -9.20 0.93 6.33
C THR A 275 -9.55 1.76 7.56
N ARG A 276 -8.60 1.97 8.49
CA ARG A 276 -8.82 2.83 9.66
C ARG A 276 -8.81 4.29 9.28
N ASP A 277 -7.89 4.71 8.41
CA ASP A 277 -7.84 6.09 7.92
C ASP A 277 -9.08 6.41 7.06
N LEU A 278 -9.49 5.49 6.18
CA LEU A 278 -10.73 5.61 5.41
C LEU A 278 -12.00 5.59 6.27
N ALA A 279 -11.97 5.04 7.49
CA ALA A 279 -13.09 5.14 8.43
C ALA A 279 -13.34 6.58 8.90
N THR A 280 -12.29 7.42 8.91
CA THR A 280 -12.32 8.80 9.42
C THR A 280 -12.78 9.82 8.38
N VAL A 281 -12.78 9.44 7.10
CA VAL A 281 -13.20 10.34 6.01
C VAL A 281 -14.71 10.26 5.78
N PRO A 282 -15.30 11.29 5.16
CA PRO A 282 -16.72 11.28 4.81
C PRO A 282 -17.08 10.07 3.94
N GLU A 283 -18.24 9.46 4.22
CA GLU A 283 -18.66 8.22 3.57
C GLU A 283 -18.76 8.34 2.04
N GLU A 284 -19.08 9.53 1.52
CA GLU A 284 -19.20 9.76 0.08
C GLU A 284 -17.87 9.53 -0.67
N ASP A 285 -16.72 9.73 -0.03
CA ASP A 285 -15.42 9.41 -0.64
C ASP A 285 -15.22 7.90 -0.76
N VAL A 286 -15.62 7.15 0.27
CA VAL A 286 -15.51 5.69 0.26
C VAL A 286 -16.48 5.09 -0.76
N GLN A 287 -17.69 5.65 -0.87
CA GLN A 287 -18.64 5.27 -1.91
C GLN A 287 -18.09 5.57 -3.31
N ALA A 288 -17.45 6.73 -3.51
CA ALA A 288 -16.82 7.08 -4.79
C ALA A 288 -15.66 6.12 -5.15
N ILE A 289 -14.80 5.79 -4.18
CA ILE A 289 -13.74 4.77 -4.34
C ILE A 289 -14.36 3.44 -4.78
N ALA A 290 -15.42 2.98 -4.10
CA ALA A 290 -16.09 1.73 -4.43
C ALA A 290 -16.72 1.77 -5.84
N THR A 291 -17.37 2.88 -6.22
CA THR A 291 -17.92 3.09 -7.57
C THR A 291 -16.85 2.95 -8.63
N TYR A 292 -15.69 3.59 -8.45
CA TYR A 292 -14.61 3.53 -9.42
C TYR A 292 -13.98 2.12 -9.50
N ILE A 293 -13.66 1.50 -8.36
CA ILE A 293 -13.09 0.15 -8.33
C ILE A 293 -14.01 -0.84 -9.03
N LEU A 294 -15.32 -0.82 -8.75
CA LEU A 294 -16.28 -1.72 -9.42
C LEU A 294 -16.46 -1.45 -10.92
N SER A 295 -16.02 -0.28 -11.41
CA SER A 295 -16.07 0.03 -12.84
C SER A 295 -14.88 -0.50 -13.65
N ILE A 296 -13.75 -0.82 -13.01
CA ILE A 296 -12.51 -1.25 -13.68
C ILE A 296 -12.37 -2.78 -13.77
N GLN A 297 -13.45 -3.53 -13.58
CA GLN A 297 -13.44 -4.99 -13.57
C GLN A 297 -13.14 -5.58 -14.95
N LYS A 298 -12.19 -6.51 -15.01
CA LYS A 298 -11.85 -7.28 -16.22
C LYS A 298 -12.66 -8.57 -16.26
N PRO A 299 -13.07 -9.05 -17.45
CA PRO A 299 -13.61 -10.40 -17.60
C PRO A 299 -12.62 -11.43 -17.07
N GLN A 300 -13.08 -12.34 -16.21
CA GLN A 300 -12.25 -13.40 -15.65
C GLN A 300 -12.76 -14.77 -16.13
N PRO A 301 -11.87 -15.76 -16.29
CA PRO A 301 -12.29 -17.14 -16.50
C PRO A 301 -13.19 -17.58 -15.35
N ALA A 302 -14.28 -18.29 -15.67
CA ALA A 302 -15.13 -18.89 -14.65
C ALA A 302 -14.29 -19.77 -13.73
N LEU A 303 -14.44 -19.58 -12.42
CA LEU A 303 -13.75 -20.41 -11.44
C LEU A 303 -14.22 -21.86 -11.60
N VAL A 304 -13.29 -22.78 -11.79
CA VAL A 304 -13.60 -24.21 -11.73
C VAL A 304 -13.77 -24.56 -10.25
N ASN A 305 -15.01 -24.49 -9.78
CA ASN A 305 -15.36 -24.97 -8.45
C ASN A 305 -15.14 -26.48 -8.43
N MET A 306 -14.22 -26.94 -7.58
CA MET A 306 -14.05 -28.35 -7.31
C MET A 306 -15.01 -28.73 -6.18
N ALA A 307 -15.60 -29.92 -6.26
CA ALA A 307 -16.30 -30.49 -5.10
C ALA A 307 -15.33 -30.49 -3.91
N ALA A 308 -15.79 -30.04 -2.74
CA ALA A 308 -14.99 -30.05 -1.53
C ALA A 308 -14.48 -31.48 -1.29
N GLN A 309 -13.17 -31.71 -1.43
CA GLN A 309 -12.61 -33.06 -1.38
C GLN A 309 -12.46 -33.58 0.06
N GLY A 310 -12.86 -32.79 1.06
CA GLY A 310 -12.58 -33.05 2.47
C GLY A 310 -11.08 -32.99 2.77
N ALA A 311 -10.74 -32.92 4.05
CA ALA A 311 -9.35 -32.96 4.53
C ALA A 311 -8.77 -34.39 4.42
N THR A 312 -8.59 -34.91 3.21
CA THR A 312 -8.18 -36.31 2.95
C THR A 312 -6.68 -36.50 2.88
N SER A 313 -5.89 -35.43 2.66
CA SER A 313 -4.43 -35.53 2.70
C SER A 313 -3.92 -35.70 4.13
N PRO A 314 -2.80 -36.42 4.37
CA PRO A 314 -2.22 -36.55 5.70
C PRO A 314 -1.94 -35.22 6.39
N GLY A 315 -1.49 -34.21 5.63
CA GLY A 315 -1.28 -32.85 6.15
C GLY A 315 -2.57 -32.18 6.59
N ALA A 316 -3.64 -32.28 5.80
CA ALA A 316 -4.95 -31.72 6.18
C ALA A 316 -5.56 -32.44 7.40
N GLN A 317 -5.33 -33.74 7.56
CA GLN A 317 -5.76 -34.49 8.74
C GLN A 317 -5.02 -34.04 10.02
N ARG A 318 -3.70 -33.85 9.96
CA ARG A 318 -2.95 -33.25 11.07
C ARG A 318 -3.40 -31.82 11.35
N GLY A 319 -3.65 -31.04 10.30
CA GLY A 319 -4.17 -29.68 10.40
C GLY A 319 -5.54 -29.61 11.07
N ALA A 320 -6.41 -30.60 10.87
CA ALA A 320 -7.71 -30.67 11.54
C ALA A 320 -7.58 -30.75 13.07
N LEU A 321 -6.61 -31.51 13.59
CA LEU A 321 -6.34 -31.63 15.02
C LEU A 321 -5.83 -30.30 15.60
N LEU A 322 -4.91 -29.64 14.90
CA LEU A 322 -4.40 -28.32 15.29
C LEU A 322 -5.52 -27.26 15.28
N PHE A 323 -6.37 -27.30 14.24
CA PHE A 323 -7.49 -26.37 14.11
C PHE A 323 -8.50 -26.56 15.25
N ALA A 324 -8.83 -27.81 15.59
CA ALA A 324 -9.69 -28.12 16.72
C ALA A 324 -9.13 -27.58 18.04
N ALA A 325 -7.81 -27.68 18.23
CA ALA A 325 -7.14 -27.25 19.46
C ALA A 325 -7.04 -25.72 19.62
N SER A 326 -6.90 -24.95 18.53
CA SER A 326 -6.53 -23.52 18.63
C SER A 326 -7.37 -22.56 17.80
N CYS A 327 -8.16 -23.04 16.83
CA CYS A 327 -8.89 -22.18 15.91
C CYS A 327 -10.42 -22.36 16.00
N ALA A 328 -10.88 -23.58 16.31
CA ALA A 328 -12.29 -23.95 16.25
C ALA A 328 -13.20 -23.18 17.23
N GLN A 329 -12.65 -22.70 18.35
CA GLN A 329 -13.41 -21.88 19.31
C GLN A 329 -13.93 -20.57 18.70
N CYS A 330 -13.24 -20.04 17.67
CA CYS A 330 -13.61 -18.81 16.97
C CYS A 330 -14.08 -19.07 15.53
N HIS A 331 -13.48 -20.03 14.83
CA HIS A 331 -13.73 -20.28 13.40
C HIS A 331 -14.51 -21.57 13.12
N GLY A 332 -14.76 -22.38 14.13
CA GLY A 332 -15.55 -23.59 14.00
C GLY A 332 -17.02 -23.24 13.66
N PRO A 333 -17.75 -24.14 12.98
CA PRO A 333 -19.13 -23.88 12.56
C PRO A 333 -20.09 -23.61 13.72
N ALA A 334 -19.79 -24.15 14.91
CA ALA A 334 -20.57 -23.93 16.14
C ALA A 334 -20.03 -22.77 17.00
N ALA A 335 -18.98 -22.07 16.57
CA ALA A 335 -18.44 -20.95 17.33
C ALA A 335 -19.47 -19.81 17.37
N PRO A 336 -19.75 -19.20 18.55
CA PRO A 336 -20.63 -18.03 18.65
C PRO A 336 -20.22 -16.88 17.72
N MET A 337 -18.92 -16.82 17.41
CA MET A 337 -18.32 -15.85 16.52
C MET A 337 -18.75 -15.99 15.05
N GLN A 338 -19.37 -17.10 14.65
CA GLN A 338 -19.94 -17.27 13.30
C GLN A 338 -21.29 -16.57 13.14
N SER A 339 -22.00 -16.30 14.23
CA SER A 339 -23.34 -15.68 14.22
C SER A 339 -23.37 -14.29 14.87
N ILE A 340 -22.35 -13.93 15.66
CA ILE A 340 -22.27 -12.67 16.40
C ILE A 340 -21.12 -11.82 15.85
N GLY A 341 -21.41 -10.55 15.53
CA GLY A 341 -20.39 -9.54 15.21
C GLY A 341 -19.92 -9.50 13.76
N GLU A 342 -20.71 -9.99 12.81
CA GLU A 342 -20.45 -9.95 11.35
C GLU A 342 -19.05 -10.45 10.95
N ARG A 343 -18.50 -11.40 11.71
CA ARG A 343 -17.15 -11.89 11.44
C ARG A 343 -17.09 -12.59 10.09
N PRO A 344 -16.08 -12.28 9.26
CA PRO A 344 -15.98 -12.89 7.95
C PRO A 344 -15.88 -14.41 8.01
N THR A 345 -16.69 -15.08 7.19
CA THR A 345 -16.57 -16.52 7.04
C THR A 345 -15.23 -16.87 6.42
N LEU A 346 -14.62 -17.96 6.89
CA LEU A 346 -13.44 -18.52 6.26
C LEU A 346 -13.72 -19.02 4.84
N ALA A 347 -14.98 -19.41 4.55
CA ALA A 347 -15.33 -20.05 3.28
C ALA A 347 -15.15 -19.14 2.06
N PHE A 348 -15.50 -17.86 2.21
CA PHE A 348 -15.43 -16.88 1.13
C PHE A 348 -14.29 -15.87 1.30
N SER A 349 -13.50 -16.01 2.38
CA SER A 349 -12.33 -15.17 2.63
C SER A 349 -11.39 -15.11 1.42
N THR A 350 -10.99 -13.89 1.05
CA THR A 350 -10.05 -13.61 -0.04
C THR A 350 -8.73 -14.33 0.18
N ALA A 351 -8.21 -14.35 1.42
CA ALA A 351 -6.96 -15.02 1.75
C ALA A 351 -7.03 -16.54 1.53
N ILE A 352 -8.13 -17.17 1.95
CA ILE A 352 -8.31 -18.62 1.82
C ILE A 352 -8.60 -19.02 0.39
N ASN A 353 -9.20 -18.14 -0.42
CA ASN A 353 -9.53 -18.39 -1.83
C ASN A 353 -8.45 -17.87 -2.81
N ALA A 354 -7.35 -17.31 -2.30
CA ALA A 354 -6.22 -16.85 -3.11
C ALA A 354 -5.53 -18.00 -3.87
N THR A 355 -4.73 -17.63 -4.86
CA THR A 355 -3.94 -18.58 -5.66
C THR A 355 -2.74 -19.12 -4.89
N THR A 356 -2.21 -18.37 -3.93
CA THR A 356 -1.09 -18.76 -3.07
C THR A 356 -1.53 -18.85 -1.60
N PRO A 357 -0.83 -19.65 -0.76
CA PRO A 357 -1.12 -19.72 0.68
C PRO A 357 -0.55 -18.53 1.47
N ARG A 358 0.08 -17.54 0.81
CA ARG A 358 0.89 -16.49 1.46
C ARG A 358 0.10 -15.69 2.50
N ASN A 359 -1.08 -15.19 2.15
CA ASN A 359 -1.88 -14.39 3.08
C ASN A 359 -2.43 -15.22 4.23
N THR A 360 -2.85 -16.47 3.98
CA THR A 360 -3.26 -17.38 5.06
C THR A 360 -2.10 -17.67 6.00
N ALA A 361 -0.90 -17.92 5.47
CA ALA A 361 0.31 -18.09 6.28
C ALA A 361 0.62 -16.82 7.09
N GLN A 362 0.56 -15.64 6.48
CA GLN A 362 0.77 -14.35 7.16
C GLN A 362 -0.20 -14.15 8.32
N MET A 363 -1.50 -14.39 8.12
CA MET A 363 -2.52 -14.23 9.17
C MET A 363 -2.31 -15.20 10.33
N ILE A 364 -1.86 -16.43 10.08
CA ILE A 364 -1.57 -17.41 11.15
C ILE A 364 -0.26 -17.04 11.88
N LEU A 365 0.80 -16.71 11.13
CA LEU A 365 2.11 -16.36 11.70
C LEU A 365 2.04 -15.10 12.56
N SER A 366 1.47 -14.03 12.00
CA SER A 366 1.50 -12.68 12.56
C SER A 366 0.26 -12.31 13.36
N GLY A 367 -0.81 -13.11 13.25
CA GLY A 367 -2.12 -12.76 13.79
C GLY A 367 -2.78 -11.60 13.06
N ASN A 368 -3.86 -11.10 13.64
CA ASN A 368 -4.52 -9.87 13.21
C ASN A 368 -4.79 -8.97 14.42
N GLY A 369 -3.91 -7.99 14.62
CA GLY A 369 -3.90 -7.07 15.76
C GLY A 369 -4.92 -5.94 15.63
N TRP A 370 -6.18 -6.23 15.92
CA TRP A 370 -7.20 -5.19 16.09
C TRP A 370 -7.11 -4.60 17.51
N GLN A 371 -7.00 -3.28 17.62
CA GLN A 371 -6.85 -2.56 18.89
C GLN A 371 -8.06 -1.66 19.15
N GLY A 372 -8.23 -1.21 20.40
CA GLY A 372 -9.33 -0.33 20.79
C GLY A 372 -10.69 -1.05 20.82
N GLU A 373 -11.74 -0.36 20.40
CA GLU A 373 -13.13 -0.87 20.37
C GLU A 373 -13.30 -2.12 19.47
N ASP A 374 -12.34 -2.36 18.57
CA ASP A 374 -12.32 -3.51 17.68
C ASP A 374 -11.57 -4.74 18.23
N SER A 375 -11.07 -4.69 19.47
CA SER A 375 -10.29 -5.80 20.06
C SER A 375 -11.03 -7.13 20.10
N MET A 376 -12.38 -7.10 20.11
CA MET A 376 -13.22 -8.28 19.99
C MET A 376 -13.01 -9.06 18.70
N ASN A 377 -12.31 -8.51 17.69
CA ASN A 377 -12.00 -9.13 16.40
C ASN A 377 -10.53 -9.51 16.23
N TYR A 378 -9.80 -9.55 17.34
CA TYR A 378 -8.42 -10.01 17.40
C TYR A 378 -8.29 -11.49 17.00
N MET A 379 -7.24 -11.78 16.23
CA MET A 379 -6.73 -13.13 16.01
C MET A 379 -5.28 -13.17 16.52
N PRO A 380 -4.93 -14.07 17.46
CA PRO A 380 -3.57 -14.14 17.97
C PRO A 380 -2.56 -14.61 16.91
N ALA A 381 -1.31 -14.23 17.11
CA ALA A 381 -0.18 -14.76 16.35
C ALA A 381 0.17 -16.17 16.83
N PHE A 382 0.39 -17.09 15.90
CA PHE A 382 0.80 -18.48 16.18
C PHE A 382 2.22 -18.78 15.69
N GLY A 383 2.95 -17.77 15.19
CA GLY A 383 4.31 -17.95 14.69
C GLY A 383 5.24 -18.60 15.72
N GLU A 384 5.20 -18.19 16.98
CA GLU A 384 6.06 -18.75 18.04
C GLU A 384 5.49 -20.04 18.66
N VAL A 385 4.27 -20.43 18.30
CA VAL A 385 3.58 -21.59 18.86
C VAL A 385 3.72 -22.82 17.98
N TYR A 386 3.68 -22.62 16.66
CA TYR A 386 3.69 -23.69 15.67
C TYR A 386 4.89 -23.61 14.74
N SER A 387 5.43 -24.77 14.38
CA SER A 387 6.45 -24.90 13.34
C SER A 387 5.89 -24.60 11.94
N ASP A 388 6.78 -24.39 10.96
CA ASP A 388 6.38 -24.14 9.57
C ASP A 388 5.51 -25.26 9.00
N GLN A 389 5.86 -26.52 9.29
CA GLN A 389 5.06 -27.68 8.89
C GLN A 389 3.66 -27.67 9.54
N GLN A 390 3.55 -27.32 10.82
CA GLN A 390 2.26 -27.28 11.52
C GLN A 390 1.36 -26.17 10.99
N ILE A 391 1.91 -25.00 10.68
CA ILE A 391 1.18 -23.90 10.03
C ILE A 391 0.77 -24.29 8.60
N ALA A 392 1.63 -25.01 7.88
CA ALA A 392 1.30 -25.52 6.55
C ALA A 392 0.14 -26.53 6.60
N ASP A 393 0.17 -27.46 7.56
CA ASP A 393 -0.90 -28.42 7.80
C ASP A 393 -2.23 -27.70 8.13
N LEU A 394 -2.20 -26.67 9.00
CA LEU A 394 -3.35 -25.80 9.29
C LEU A 394 -3.89 -25.10 8.04
N ALA A 395 -3.03 -24.47 7.24
CA ALA A 395 -3.43 -23.78 6.03
C ALA A 395 -4.05 -24.75 5.00
N SER A 396 -3.45 -25.94 4.82
CA SER A 396 -3.99 -26.99 3.97
C SER A 396 -5.35 -27.50 4.46
N TYR A 397 -5.53 -27.68 5.76
CA TYR A 397 -6.82 -28.05 6.34
C TYR A 397 -7.88 -26.97 6.09
N VAL A 398 -7.59 -25.72 6.41
CA VAL A 398 -8.53 -24.61 6.25
C VAL A 398 -8.96 -24.45 4.79
N ARG A 399 -8.01 -24.54 3.83
CA ARG A 399 -8.32 -24.55 2.40
C ARG A 399 -9.26 -25.68 2.02
N ALA A 400 -8.97 -26.91 2.46
CA ALA A 400 -9.77 -28.08 2.11
C ALA A 400 -11.16 -28.11 2.78
N ALA A 401 -11.27 -27.56 3.99
CA ALA A 401 -12.50 -27.59 4.78
C ALA A 401 -13.45 -26.44 4.45
N TYR A 402 -12.94 -25.27 4.06
CA TYR A 402 -13.75 -24.06 3.90
C TYR A 402 -13.86 -23.56 2.44
N SER A 403 -12.91 -23.89 1.55
CA SER A 403 -12.93 -23.43 0.15
C SER A 403 -13.35 -24.52 -0.83
N GLN A 404 -13.89 -24.10 -1.98
CA GLN A 404 -14.16 -24.97 -3.14
C GLN A 404 -12.98 -25.00 -4.14
N ARG A 405 -11.85 -24.41 -3.77
CA ARG A 405 -10.66 -24.37 -4.61
C ARG A 405 -9.76 -25.59 -4.33
N GLY A 406 -9.01 -25.99 -5.35
CA GLY A 406 -8.00 -27.03 -5.22
C GLY A 406 -6.90 -26.69 -4.18
N PRO A 407 -6.15 -27.71 -3.73
CA PRO A 407 -5.09 -27.54 -2.74
C PRO A 407 -3.96 -26.65 -3.29
N TRP A 408 -3.39 -25.83 -2.41
CA TRP A 408 -2.17 -25.09 -2.73
C TRP A 408 -0.96 -26.02 -2.87
N GLN A 409 0.02 -25.59 -3.66
CA GLN A 409 1.30 -26.26 -3.81
C GLN A 409 2.35 -25.60 -2.90
N ASN A 410 3.37 -26.36 -2.48
CA ASN A 410 4.54 -25.85 -1.73
C ASN A 410 4.18 -25.01 -0.48
N VAL A 411 3.17 -25.44 0.29
CA VAL A 411 2.62 -24.67 1.41
C VAL A 411 3.69 -24.43 2.49
N GLU A 412 4.38 -25.47 2.95
CA GLU A 412 5.43 -25.36 3.97
C GLU A 412 6.58 -24.44 3.55
N ALA A 413 7.09 -24.60 2.32
CA ALA A 413 8.13 -23.71 1.79
C ALA A 413 7.67 -22.25 1.74
N THR A 414 6.38 -22.01 1.45
CA THR A 414 5.80 -20.66 1.48
C THR A 414 5.73 -20.12 2.91
N VAL A 415 5.32 -20.93 3.89
CA VAL A 415 5.28 -20.55 5.31
C VAL A 415 6.69 -20.18 5.80
N ALA A 416 7.68 -21.05 5.55
CA ALA A 416 9.07 -20.81 5.94
C ALA A 416 9.63 -19.52 5.32
N LYS A 417 9.30 -19.27 4.05
CA LYS A 417 9.67 -18.02 3.36
C LYS A 417 9.03 -16.80 4.02
N VAL A 418 7.72 -16.84 4.28
CA VAL A 418 6.99 -15.73 4.93
C VAL A 418 7.54 -15.47 6.34
N ARG A 419 7.79 -16.51 7.14
CA ARG A 419 8.40 -16.35 8.47
C ARG A 419 9.76 -15.67 8.39
N LYS A 420 10.62 -16.10 7.47
CA LYS A 420 11.93 -15.47 7.26
C LYS A 420 11.80 -13.99 6.87
N GLU A 421 10.86 -13.66 6.00
CA GLU A 421 10.58 -12.28 5.60
C GLU A 421 10.05 -11.43 6.77
N ASN A 422 9.23 -12.00 7.65
CA ASN A 422 8.72 -11.31 8.83
C ASN A 422 9.82 -11.07 9.86
N ASN A 423 10.71 -12.03 10.09
CA ASN A 423 11.83 -11.88 11.03
C ASN A 423 12.90 -10.90 10.56
N ALA A 424 12.93 -10.57 9.27
CA ALA A 424 13.86 -9.59 8.70
C ALA A 424 13.33 -8.15 8.76
N ARG A 425 12.09 -7.94 9.23
CA ARG A 425 11.42 -6.65 9.40
C ARG A 425 11.34 -6.31 10.88
#